data_AF-A0A1C6KY59-F1
#
_entry.id   AF-A0A1C6KY59-F1
#
_cell.length_a   1.000
_cell.length_b   1.000
_cell.length_c   1.000
_cell.angle_alpha   90.00
_cell.angle_beta   90.00
_cell.angle_gamma   90.00
#
_symmetry.space_group_name_H-M   'P 1'
#
loop_
_entity.id
_entity.type
_entity.pdbx_description
1 polymer ?
#
loop_
_entity_poly.entity_id
_entity_poly.type
_entity_poly.pdbx_seq_one_letter_code
_entity_poly.pdbx_strand_id
1 'polypeptide(L)'
;MMLNTYEQFSNLNNELITYLNELISDDLKEKNSEEIINNFNRILNDIEELKLKSDEIVSVGIELNKVNNLRYSIMNSLFLISDLLHFYKLNEIERFRMRAVNYVNHNSKPQVFR
;
A
#
# COMPACT_ATOMS: atom_id res chain seq x y z
N MET A 1 19.57 -8.09 3.69
CA MET A 1 18.98 -6.73 3.67
C MET A 1 17.77 -6.68 2.75
N MET A 2 17.93 -6.94 1.45
CA MET A 2 16.82 -6.98 0.48
C MET A 2 15.67 -7.93 0.84
N LEU A 3 15.97 -9.20 1.19
CA LEU A 3 14.95 -10.20 1.54
C LEU A 3 14.09 -9.72 2.73
N ASN A 4 14.73 -9.13 3.74
CA ASN A 4 14.05 -8.57 4.91
C ASN A 4 13.13 -7.39 4.53
N THR A 5 13.60 -6.45 3.71
CA THR A 5 12.77 -5.33 3.24
C THR A 5 11.59 -5.82 2.39
N TYR A 6 11.79 -6.85 1.58
CA TYR A 6 10.73 -7.46 0.78
C TYR A 6 9.67 -8.15 1.66
N GLU A 7 10.08 -8.95 2.64
CA GLU A 7 9.16 -9.62 3.57
C GLU A 7 8.37 -8.61 4.40
N GLN A 8 9.04 -7.58 4.91
CA GLN A 8 8.39 -6.49 5.64
C GLN A 8 7.35 -5.78 4.78
N PHE A 9 7.70 -5.43 3.53
CA PHE A 9 6.74 -4.84 2.60
C PHE A 9 5.59 -5.78 2.28
N SER A 10 5.86 -7.07 2.04
CA SER A 10 4.81 -8.05 1.73
C SER A 10 3.80 -8.17 2.87
N ASN A 11 4.27 -8.21 4.13
CA ASN A 11 3.40 -8.27 5.30
C ASN A 11 2.55 -7.01 5.43
N LEU A 12 3.17 -5.84 5.29
CA LEU A 12 2.48 -4.56 5.40
C LEU A 12 1.48 -4.33 4.25
N ASN A 13 1.80 -4.80 3.04
CA ASN A 13 0.88 -4.76 1.91
C ASN A 13 -0.33 -5.67 2.12
N ASN A 14 -0.13 -6.87 2.70
CA ASN A 14 -1.23 -7.77 3.04
C ASN A 14 -2.13 -7.19 4.14
N GLU A 15 -1.53 -6.54 5.14
CA GLU A 15 -2.26 -5.80 6.17
C GLU A 15 -3.11 -4.69 5.55
N LEU A 16 -2.51 -3.88 4.66
CA LEU A 16 -3.21 -2.82 3.93
C LEU A 16 -4.37 -3.39 3.10
N ILE A 17 -4.15 -4.44 2.32
CA ILE A 17 -5.21 -5.07 1.50
C ILE A 17 -6.35 -5.58 2.38
N THR A 18 -6.05 -6.21 3.51
CA THR A 18 -7.05 -6.71 4.46
C THR A 18 -7.90 -5.56 4.98
N TYR A 19 -7.24 -4.49 5.44
CA TYR A 19 -7.91 -3.30 5.94
C TYR A 19 -8.78 -2.63 4.86
N LEU A 20 -8.30 -2.54 3.62
CA LEU A 20 -9.10 -2.00 2.51
C LEU A 20 -10.35 -2.83 2.23
N ASN A 21 -10.25 -4.17 2.27
CA ASN A 21 -11.41 -5.04 2.08
C ASN A 21 -12.47 -4.83 3.16
N GLU A 22 -12.07 -4.65 4.43
CA GLU A 22 -12.98 -4.31 5.52
C GLU A 22 -13.65 -2.96 5.26
N LEU A 23 -12.87 -1.92 4.92
CA LEU A 23 -13.38 -0.58 4.63
C LEU A 23 -14.31 -0.52 3.42
N ILE A 24 -14.10 -1.36 2.40
CA ILE A 24 -14.97 -1.44 1.22
C ILE A 24 -16.29 -2.16 1.55
N SER A 25 -16.24 -3.19 2.40
CA SER A 25 -17.39 -4.03 2.74
C SER A 25 -18.35 -3.35 3.73
N ASP A 26 -17.82 -2.47 4.57
CA ASP A 26 -18.59 -1.76 5.60
C ASP A 26 -19.18 -0.42 5.09
N ASP A 27 -20.19 0.09 5.80
CA ASP A 27 -20.60 1.49 5.63
C ASP A 27 -19.59 2.40 6.33
N LEU A 28 -18.69 3.00 5.54
CA LEU A 28 -17.63 3.91 5.99
C LEU A 28 -18.13 5.07 6.86
N LYS A 29 -19.43 5.41 6.77
CA LYS A 29 -20.06 6.46 7.57
C LYS A 29 -20.27 6.08 9.04
N GLU A 30 -20.30 4.79 9.35
CA GLU A 30 -20.49 4.29 10.73
C GLU A 30 -19.18 4.11 11.49
N LYS A 31 -18.03 4.21 10.80
CA LYS A 31 -16.70 4.06 11.40
C LYS A 31 -16.16 5.38 11.96
N ASN A 32 -15.37 5.29 13.02
CA ASN A 32 -14.69 6.43 13.61
C ASN A 32 -13.67 7.01 12.61
N SER A 33 -13.89 8.24 12.18
CA SER A 33 -13.05 8.91 11.18
C SER A 33 -11.62 9.14 11.65
N GLU A 34 -11.42 9.36 12.95
CA GLU A 34 -10.09 9.53 13.55
C GLU A 34 -9.31 8.20 13.53
N GLU A 35 -9.99 7.09 13.83
CA GLU A 35 -9.39 5.75 13.76
C GLU A 35 -8.94 5.41 12.34
N ILE A 36 -9.78 5.71 11.34
CA ILE A 36 -9.45 5.46 9.93
C ILE A 36 -8.20 6.25 9.52
N ILE A 37 -8.16 7.54 9.84
CA ILE A 37 -7.02 8.42 9.51
C ILE A 37 -5.76 7.97 10.23
N ASN A 38 -5.85 7.61 11.52
CA ASN A 38 -4.70 7.17 12.30
C ASN A 38 -4.12 5.85 11.77
N ASN A 39 -4.96 4.89 11.39
CA ASN A 39 -4.48 3.65 10.76
C ASN A 39 -3.77 3.90 9.43
N PHE A 40 -4.35 4.74 8.56
CA PHE A 40 -3.67 5.09 7.31
C PHE A 40 -2.35 5.82 7.53
N ASN A 41 -2.27 6.76 8.48
CA ASN A 41 -1.04 7.46 8.80
C ASN A 41 0.04 6.52 9.37
N ARG A 42 -0.34 5.55 10.21
CA ARG A 42 0.60 4.53 10.71
C ARG A 42 1.19 3.73 9.54
N ILE A 43 0.32 3.15 8.70
CA ILE A 43 0.77 2.36 7.55
C ILE A 43 1.61 3.22 6.61
N LEU A 44 1.24 4.49 6.38
CA LEU A 44 2.01 5.42 5.56
C LEU A 44 3.45 5.56 6.09
N ASN A 45 3.62 5.85 7.38
CA ASN A 45 4.92 6.01 8.00
C ASN A 45 5.76 4.71 7.89
N ASP A 46 5.14 3.55 8.11
CA ASP A 46 5.81 2.26 8.00
C ASP A 46 6.30 1.99 6.55
N ILE A 47 5.50 2.36 5.54
CA ILE A 47 5.91 2.26 4.12
C ILE A 47 6.99 3.29 3.76
N GLU A 48 6.94 4.50 4.32
CA GLU A 48 7.99 5.52 4.14
C GLU A 48 9.33 5.04 4.70
N GLU A 49 9.34 4.38 5.85
CA GLU A 49 10.57 3.78 6.39
C GLU A 49 11.12 2.68 5.46
N LEU A 50 10.24 1.84 4.90
CA LEU A 50 10.63 0.83 3.91
C LEU A 50 11.17 1.45 2.62
N LYS A 51 10.62 2.60 2.20
CA LYS A 51 11.12 3.35 1.05
C LYS A 51 12.56 3.77 1.27
N LEU A 52 12.86 4.38 2.41
CA LEU A 52 14.22 4.77 2.79
C LEU A 52 15.17 3.56 2.81
N LYS A 53 14.80 2.47 3.48
CA LYS A 53 15.57 1.23 3.51
C LYS A 53 15.82 0.66 2.11
N SER A 54 14.82 0.73 1.23
CA SER A 54 14.93 0.21 -0.13
C SER A 54 15.87 1.04 -1.01
N ASP A 55 15.99 2.34 -0.76
CA ASP A 55 16.87 3.24 -1.52
C ASP A 55 18.35 3.02 -1.17
N GLU A 56 18.64 2.55 0.04
CA GLU A 56 20.00 2.16 0.48
C GLU A 56 20.51 0.84 -0.14
N ILE A 57 19.63 0.04 -0.76
CA ILE A 57 20.02 -1.25 -1.35
C ILE A 57 20.80 -1.03 -2.66
N VAL A 58 22.09 -1.36 -2.63
CA VAL A 58 22.95 -1.41 -3.82
C VAL A 58 22.89 -2.81 -4.42
N SER A 59 22.57 -2.92 -5.71
CA SER A 59 22.44 -4.19 -6.43
C SER A 59 22.82 -4.04 -7.89
N VAL A 60 23.21 -5.14 -8.53
CA VAL A 60 23.63 -5.19 -9.95
C VAL A 60 22.95 -6.35 -10.69
N GLY A 61 22.84 -6.26 -12.02
CA GLY A 61 22.31 -7.34 -12.85
C GLY A 61 20.86 -7.73 -12.52
N ILE A 62 20.58 -9.03 -12.40
CA ILE A 62 19.22 -9.55 -12.16
C ILE A 62 18.65 -9.09 -10.80
N GLU A 63 19.50 -8.89 -9.79
CA GLU A 63 19.07 -8.42 -8.47
C GLU A 63 18.56 -6.97 -8.53
N LEU A 64 19.14 -6.14 -9.40
CA LEU A 64 18.68 -4.76 -9.60
C LEU A 64 17.24 -4.70 -10.07
N ASN A 65 16.83 -5.58 -10.99
CA ASN A 65 15.44 -5.64 -11.44
C ASN A 65 14.49 -6.00 -10.30
N LYS A 66 14.88 -6.94 -9.44
CA LYS A 66 14.08 -7.32 -8.27
C LYS A 66 13.98 -6.17 -7.25
N VAL A 67 15.08 -5.45 -7.00
CA VAL A 67 15.10 -4.27 -6.12
C VAL A 67 14.23 -3.16 -6.69
N ASN A 68 14.30 -2.90 -7.99
CA ASN A 68 13.45 -1.90 -8.64
C ASN A 68 11.98 -2.26 -8.55
N ASN A 69 11.61 -3.53 -8.79
CA ASN A 69 10.23 -3.99 -8.61
C ASN A 69 9.72 -3.79 -7.18
N LEU A 70 10.56 -4.04 -6.18
CA LEU A 70 10.25 -3.73 -4.77
C LEU A 70 10.03 -2.24 -4.58
N ARG A 71 10.94 -1.38 -5.05
CA ARG A 71 10.83 0.09 -4.95
C ARG A 71 9.56 0.62 -5.64
N TYR A 72 9.21 0.08 -6.80
CA TYR A 72 7.97 0.43 -7.50
C TYR A 72 6.73 0.04 -6.68
N SER A 73 6.74 -1.15 -6.08
CA SER A 73 5.62 -1.62 -5.25
C SER A 73 5.43 -0.78 -3.99
N ILE A 74 6.53 -0.43 -3.32
CA ILE A 74 6.55 0.50 -2.19
C ILE A 74 5.98 1.87 -2.60
N MET A 75 6.46 2.42 -3.71
CA MET A 75 5.98 3.73 -4.21
C MET A 75 4.49 3.70 -4.56
N ASN A 76 4.03 2.64 -5.21
CA ASN A 76 2.62 2.48 -5.55
C ASN A 76 1.74 2.49 -4.30
N SER A 77 2.20 1.87 -3.21
CA SER A 77 1.49 1.85 -1.92
C SER A 77 1.46 3.23 -1.25
N LEU A 78 2.56 4.00 -1.34
CA LEU A 78 2.59 5.38 -0.84
C LEU A 78 1.59 6.28 -1.57
N PHE A 79 1.56 6.22 -2.91
CA PHE A 79 0.60 6.99 -3.69
C PHE A 79 -0.84 6.55 -3.40
N LEU A 80 -1.08 5.25 -3.24
CA LEU A 80 -2.40 4.74 -2.85
C LEU A 80 -2.86 5.36 -1.53
N ILE A 81 -2.06 5.26 -0.46
CA ILE A 81 -2.48 5.73 0.86
C ILE A 81 -2.70 7.24 0.86
N SER A 82 -1.85 8.00 0.15
CA SER A 82 -2.02 9.43 -0.03
C SER A 82 -3.36 9.78 -0.71
N ASP A 83 -3.69 9.11 -1.81
CA ASP A 83 -4.96 9.28 -2.51
C ASP A 83 -6.16 8.94 -1.62
N LEU A 84 -6.10 7.81 -0.91
CA LEU A 84 -7.17 7.35 -0.03
C LEU A 84 -7.41 8.32 1.12
N LEU A 85 -6.35 8.78 1.80
CA LEU A 85 -6.45 9.81 2.82
C LEU A 85 -7.05 11.11 2.27
N HIS A 86 -6.63 11.53 1.08
CA HIS A 86 -7.14 12.73 0.43
C HIS A 86 -8.65 12.61 0.14
N PHE A 87 -9.08 11.54 -0.53
CA PHE A 87 -10.49 11.32 -0.85
C PHE A 87 -11.34 11.19 0.41
N TYR A 88 -10.85 10.48 1.44
CA TYR A 88 -11.58 10.34 2.69
C TYR A 88 -11.78 11.68 3.39
N LYS A 89 -10.74 12.52 3.48
CA LYS A 89 -10.82 13.85 4.10
C LYS A 89 -11.75 14.81 3.34
N LEU A 90 -11.87 14.65 2.03
CA LEU A 90 -12.81 15.42 1.20
C LEU A 90 -14.22 14.80 1.12
N ASN A 91 -14.47 13.69 1.84
CA ASN A 91 -15.71 12.93 1.78
C ASN A 91 -16.07 12.41 0.37
N GLU A 92 -15.07 12.18 -0.48
CA GLU A 92 -15.21 11.62 -1.83
C GLU A 92 -15.26 10.08 -1.78
N ILE A 93 -16.24 9.52 -1.08
CA ILE A 93 -16.32 8.09 -0.73
C ILE A 93 -16.33 7.15 -1.95
N GLU A 94 -16.96 7.55 -3.05
CA GLU A 94 -16.97 6.74 -4.28
C GLU A 94 -15.58 6.63 -4.91
N ARG A 95 -14.82 7.72 -4.93
CA ARG A 95 -13.43 7.73 -5.43
C ARG A 95 -12.51 6.94 -4.52
N PHE A 96 -12.69 7.07 -3.20
CA PHE A 96 -12.01 6.23 -2.21
C PHE A 96 -12.24 4.74 -2.51
N ARG A 97 -13.51 4.31 -2.61
CA ARG A 97 -13.87 2.91 -2.86
C ARG A 97 -13.31 2.42 -4.19
N MET A 98 -13.45 3.20 -5.26
CA MET A 98 -12.91 2.85 -6.58
C MET A 98 -11.38 2.66 -6.52
N ARG A 99 -10.66 3.59 -5.87
CA ARG A 99 -9.21 3.53 -5.74
C ARG A 99 -8.76 2.31 -4.94
N ALA A 100 -9.43 2.03 -3.82
CA ALA A 100 -9.16 0.87 -2.97
C ALA A 100 -9.42 -0.45 -3.70
N VAL A 101 -10.58 -0.60 -4.35
CA VAL A 101 -10.95 -1.80 -5.13
C VAL A 101 -9.96 -2.06 -6.25
N ASN A 102 -9.56 -1.02 -6.99
CA ASN A 102 -8.57 -1.16 -8.06
C ASN A 102 -7.24 -1.70 -7.54
N TYR A 103 -6.79 -1.23 -6.38
CA TYR A 103 -5.56 -1.71 -5.76
C TYR A 103 -5.67 -3.17 -5.32
N VAL A 104 -6.74 -3.52 -4.60
CA VAL A 104 -6.98 -4.90 -4.15
C VAL A 104 -7.03 -5.84 -5.35
N ASN A 105 -7.78 -5.50 -6.40
CA ASN A 105 -7.91 -6.31 -7.62
C ASN A 105 -6.59 -6.46 -8.39
N HIS A 106 -5.72 -5.44 -8.36
CA HIS A 106 -4.41 -5.52 -8.99
C HIS A 106 -3.48 -6.50 -8.24
N ASN A 107 -3.55 -6.53 -6.91
CA ASN A 107 -2.71 -7.38 -6.06
C ASN A 107 -3.24 -8.82 -5.91
N SER A 108 -4.53 -9.06 -6.14
CA SER A 108 -5.15 -10.39 -6.05
C SER A 108 -5.08 -11.20 -7.35
N LYS A 109 -4.79 -10.56 -8.49
CA LYS A 109 -4.52 -11.30 -9.73
C LYS A 109 -3.16 -12.01 -9.60
N PRO A 110 -3.06 -13.33 -9.87
CA PRO A 110 -1.76 -13.95 -10.03
C PRO A 110 -1.03 -13.18 -11.14
N GLN A 111 0.11 -12.57 -10.80
CA GLN A 111 0.96 -11.93 -11.81
C GLN A 111 1.40 -13.03 -12.76
N VAL A 112 0.74 -13.12 -13.92
CA VAL A 112 1.19 -13.99 -15.01
C VAL A 112 2.46 -13.34 -15.55
N PHE A 113 3.59 -13.64 -14.92
CA PHE A 113 4.90 -13.37 -15.49
C PHE A 113 5.00 -14.22 -16.76
N ARG A 114 4.77 -13.60 -17.91
CA ARG A 114 5.16 -14.13 -19.22
C ARG A 114 6.56 -13.64 -19.55
#